data_AF-A0A2E5WYB7-F1
#
_entry.id   AF-A0A2E5WYB7-F1
#
_cell.length_a   1.000
_cell.length_b   1.000
_cell.length_c   1.000
_cell.angle_alpha   90.00
_cell.angle_beta   90.00
_cell.angle_gamma   90.00
#
_symmetry.space_group_name_H-M   'P 1'
#
loop_
_entity.id
_entity.type
_entity.pdbx_description
1 polymer ?
#
loop_
_entity_poly.entity_id
_entity_poly.type
_entity_poly.pdbx_seq_one_letter_code
_entity_poly.pdbx_strand_id
1 'polypeptide(L)'
;MNKVLSEKFFKDYWMKSFYHFKSIQEIEFSSMAIDKILKDQFLEPRDFMLAKDGQFVSEQLLTSISSKPMFNRRERIVDSSKALKLVKSKNCSLKIFGVNRWSKTISTEKDKLQALTNHYCSANLYYTPSNGCCFSRHKDGYDIFIYQVEGSKEWYLGEINEDGEEKKHKDSDTKIILNAGDILYLPANIAHYAKCTTDASIHLTFGLHRPDYFSMYEYFLEKLRPKYEKEFEMLPSENSYNKDALRNKMSAMQVELKAMFSQAQAVDEFLNYYLNESISIKDKTPGDSI
;
A
#
# COMPACT_ATOMS: atom_id res chain seq x y z
N MET A 1 -1.61 -20.84 -2.42
CA MET A 1 -1.11 -20.21 -3.67
C MET A 1 -1.18 -21.04 -4.96
N ASN A 2 -0.68 -22.28 -5.06
CA ASN A 2 -0.61 -23.00 -6.36
C ASN A 2 -1.95 -23.20 -7.08
N LYS A 3 -3.07 -23.25 -6.34
CA LYS A 3 -4.43 -23.32 -6.92
C LYS A 3 -4.90 -21.96 -7.47
N VAL A 4 -4.40 -20.85 -6.90
CA VAL A 4 -4.74 -19.47 -7.28
C VAL A 4 -3.91 -19.05 -8.50
N LEU A 5 -2.58 -19.16 -8.40
CA LEU A 5 -1.62 -18.77 -9.42
C LEU A 5 -1.35 -19.90 -10.41
N SER A 6 -2.41 -20.46 -11.01
CA SER A 6 -2.31 -21.47 -12.05
C SER A 6 -1.88 -20.87 -13.40
N GLU A 7 -1.37 -21.69 -14.32
CA GLU A 7 -1.07 -21.25 -15.70
C GLU A 7 -2.28 -20.62 -16.38
N LYS A 8 -3.48 -21.18 -16.14
CA LYS A 8 -4.75 -20.62 -16.63
C LYS A 8 -4.98 -19.22 -16.10
N PHE A 9 -4.73 -18.98 -14.80
CA PHE A 9 -4.88 -17.66 -14.21
C PHE A 9 -3.96 -16.62 -14.87
N PHE A 10 -2.68 -16.96 -15.03
CA PHE A 10 -1.71 -16.07 -15.70
C PHE A 10 -2.07 -15.79 -17.16
N LYS A 11 -2.60 -16.79 -17.86
CA LYS A 11 -3.00 -16.65 -19.26
C LYS A 11 -4.25 -15.78 -19.41
N ASP A 12 -5.28 -16.01 -18.60
CA ASP A 12 -6.62 -15.51 -18.87
C ASP A 12 -6.96 -14.24 -18.06
N TYR A 13 -6.40 -14.05 -16.86
CA TYR A 13 -6.84 -13.02 -15.90
C TYR A 13 -5.74 -12.06 -15.46
N TRP A 14 -4.52 -12.57 -15.24
CA TRP A 14 -3.41 -11.76 -14.76
C TRP A 14 -3.19 -10.52 -15.62
N MET A 15 -3.29 -9.35 -14.98
CA MET A 15 -3.19 -8.01 -15.55
C MET A 15 -4.22 -7.67 -16.64
N LYS A 16 -5.33 -8.43 -16.70
CA LYS A 16 -6.35 -8.29 -17.75
C LYS A 16 -7.75 -8.11 -17.18
N SER A 17 -8.12 -8.93 -16.20
CA SER A 17 -9.46 -8.93 -15.64
C SER A 17 -9.46 -9.43 -14.21
N PHE A 18 -10.50 -9.09 -13.45
CA PHE A 18 -10.67 -9.60 -12.10
C PHE A 18 -11.02 -11.09 -12.11
N TYR A 19 -10.77 -11.78 -11.00
CA TYR A 19 -11.16 -13.17 -10.84
C TYR A 19 -11.53 -13.50 -9.39
N HIS A 20 -12.69 -14.12 -9.20
CA HIS A 20 -13.20 -14.58 -7.91
C HIS A 20 -12.92 -16.07 -7.73
N PHE A 21 -11.99 -16.37 -6.84
CA PHE A 21 -11.69 -17.70 -6.38
C PHE A 21 -12.57 -18.05 -5.18
N LYS A 22 -13.36 -19.13 -5.28
CA LYS A 22 -14.28 -19.55 -4.22
C LYS A 22 -13.68 -20.63 -3.33
N SER A 23 -13.84 -20.46 -2.01
CA SER A 23 -13.53 -21.48 -0.98
C SER A 23 -12.12 -22.06 -1.06
N ILE A 24 -11.11 -21.19 -1.19
CA ILE A 24 -9.70 -21.59 -1.30
C ILE A 24 -9.00 -21.67 0.08
N GLN A 25 -9.57 -21.03 1.11
CA GLN A 25 -9.14 -21.00 2.52
C GLN A 25 -7.64 -21.27 2.76
N GLU A 26 -6.84 -20.21 2.68
CA GLU A 26 -5.37 -20.31 2.81
C GLU A 26 -4.81 -19.65 4.08
N ILE A 27 -5.55 -18.75 4.73
CA ILE A 27 -5.06 -17.97 5.86
C ILE A 27 -6.10 -17.96 6.99
N GLU A 28 -5.72 -18.51 8.14
CA GLU A 28 -6.47 -18.33 9.38
C GLU A 28 -6.05 -17.02 10.05
N PHE A 29 -7.01 -16.11 10.23
CA PHE A 29 -6.85 -14.87 10.96
C PHE A 29 -8.19 -14.51 11.62
N SER A 30 -8.18 -14.02 12.86
CA SER A 30 -9.39 -13.70 13.60
C SER A 30 -9.37 -12.30 14.20
N SER A 31 -10.55 -11.77 14.51
CA SER A 31 -10.72 -10.52 15.24
C SER A 31 -9.92 -10.43 16.56
N MET A 32 -9.65 -11.55 17.25
CA MET A 32 -8.79 -11.57 18.45
C MET A 32 -7.35 -11.14 18.18
N ALA A 33 -6.82 -11.43 16.99
CA ALA A 33 -5.47 -10.99 16.61
C ALA A 33 -5.39 -9.47 16.44
N ILE A 34 -6.49 -8.82 16.01
CA ILE A 34 -6.57 -7.35 15.92
C ILE A 34 -6.49 -6.74 17.32
N ASP A 35 -7.29 -7.26 18.26
CA ASP A 35 -7.26 -6.80 19.65
C ASP A 35 -5.87 -6.94 20.26
N LYS A 36 -5.16 -8.04 19.95
CA LYS A 36 -3.79 -8.28 20.40
C LYS A 36 -2.81 -7.27 19.79
N ILE A 37 -2.88 -7.02 18.48
CA ILE A 37 -2.02 -6.03 17.80
C ILE A 37 -2.23 -4.65 18.42
N LEU A 38 -3.49 -4.23 18.60
CA LEU A 38 -3.79 -2.91 19.16
C LEU A 38 -3.31 -2.78 20.60
N LYS A 39 -3.42 -3.82 21.44
CA LYS A 39 -3.07 -3.74 22.86
C LYS A 39 -1.59 -3.95 23.16
N ASP A 40 -0.96 -4.90 22.48
CA ASP A 40 0.34 -5.42 22.89
C ASP A 40 1.51 -4.79 22.11
N GLN A 41 1.23 -4.10 21.00
CA GLN A 41 2.26 -3.53 20.13
C GLN A 41 2.39 -2.03 20.33
N PHE A 42 3.62 -1.53 20.18
CA PHE A 42 3.84 -0.09 20.03
C PHE A 42 3.52 0.30 18.59
N LEU A 43 2.42 1.04 18.42
CA LEU A 43 1.94 1.48 17.11
C LEU A 43 2.24 2.97 16.91
N GLU A 44 2.64 3.32 15.70
CA GLU A 44 2.74 4.70 15.24
C GLU A 44 1.54 5.08 14.37
N PRO A 45 1.27 6.37 14.17
CA PRO A 45 0.17 6.81 13.30
C PRO A 45 0.21 6.23 11.89
N ARG A 46 1.40 5.92 11.36
CA ARG A 46 1.59 5.29 10.05
C ARG A 46 1.20 3.81 9.99
N ASP A 47 1.05 3.12 11.12
CA ASP A 47 0.79 1.68 11.16
C ASP A 47 -0.67 1.31 10.95
N PHE A 48 -1.60 2.27 11.09
CA PHE A 48 -3.02 2.02 10.85
C PHE A 48 -3.77 3.29 10.51
N MET A 49 -5.02 3.12 10.09
CA MET A 49 -5.92 4.20 9.75
C MET A 49 -7.33 3.80 10.14
N LEU A 50 -8.10 4.76 10.64
CA LEU A 50 -9.53 4.57 10.86
C LEU A 50 -10.34 5.32 9.83
N ALA A 51 -11.47 4.75 9.45
CA ALA A 51 -12.45 5.39 8.59
C ALA A 51 -13.86 5.19 9.12
N LYS A 52 -14.70 6.21 8.96
CA LYS A 52 -16.11 6.17 9.27
C LYS A 52 -16.89 6.49 8.01
N ASP A 53 -17.66 5.51 7.53
CA ASP A 53 -18.57 5.66 6.39
C ASP A 53 -17.86 6.25 5.14
N GLY A 54 -16.66 5.72 4.86
CA GLY A 54 -15.81 6.10 3.73
C GLY A 54 -14.91 7.33 3.95
N GLN A 55 -14.95 7.98 5.12
CA GLN A 55 -14.11 9.13 5.44
C GLN A 55 -13.07 8.83 6.51
N PHE A 56 -11.86 9.37 6.35
CA PHE A 56 -10.79 9.17 7.32
C PHE A 56 -11.07 9.90 8.64
N VAL A 57 -10.80 9.20 9.75
CA VAL A 57 -10.82 9.78 11.08
C VAL A 57 -9.46 10.42 11.34
N SER A 58 -9.46 11.68 11.80
CA SER A 58 -8.23 12.42 12.10
C SER A 58 -7.33 11.66 13.09
N GLU A 59 -6.05 11.56 12.77
CA GLU A 59 -5.00 10.98 13.64
C GLU A 59 -4.95 11.63 15.02
N GLN A 60 -5.38 12.89 15.14
CA GLN A 60 -5.40 13.59 16.42
C GLN A 60 -6.34 12.96 17.44
N LEU A 61 -7.40 12.29 16.97
CA LEU A 61 -8.36 11.55 17.79
C LEU A 61 -7.83 10.18 18.23
N LEU A 62 -6.79 9.69 17.55
CA LEU A 62 -6.18 8.37 17.73
C LEU A 62 -4.92 8.41 18.58
N THR A 63 -4.34 9.60 18.73
CA THR A 63 -3.05 9.78 19.37
C THR A 63 -3.15 10.57 20.66
N SER A 64 -2.19 10.33 21.56
CA SER A 64 -1.98 11.06 22.80
C SER A 64 -0.56 11.61 22.80
N ILE A 65 -0.36 12.78 23.41
CA ILE A 65 0.99 13.33 23.58
C ILE A 65 1.70 12.44 24.61
N SER A 66 2.81 11.82 24.20
CA SER A 66 3.64 11.06 25.14
C SER A 66 4.19 12.01 26.21
N SER A 67 3.95 11.69 27.48
CA SER A 67 4.59 12.36 28.62
C SER A 67 5.89 11.68 29.06
N LYS A 68 6.35 10.64 28.32
CA LYS A 68 7.56 9.89 28.70
C LYS A 68 8.82 10.71 28.37
N PRO A 69 9.66 11.02 29.38
CA PRO A 69 10.75 12.01 29.29
C PRO A 69 11.99 11.56 28.49
N MET A 70 11.99 10.37 27.90
CA MET A 70 13.23 9.77 27.36
C MET A 70 13.67 10.36 26.01
N PHE A 71 12.77 11.05 25.31
CA PHE A 71 13.07 11.79 24.10
C PHE A 71 12.44 13.17 24.26
N ASN A 72 13.22 14.25 24.20
CA ASN A 72 12.77 15.65 24.29
C ASN A 72 11.86 16.08 23.11
N ARG A 73 11.09 15.17 22.53
CA ARG A 73 10.12 15.40 21.47
C ARG A 73 8.72 15.10 22.00
N ARG A 74 7.81 16.06 21.83
CA ARG A 74 6.36 15.86 22.02
C ARG A 74 5.83 14.99 20.89
N GLU A 75 6.20 13.71 20.87
CA GLU A 75 5.70 12.78 19.86
C GLU A 75 4.28 12.31 20.23
N ARG A 76 3.41 12.33 19.22
CA ARG A 76 2.07 11.78 19.30
C ARG A 76 2.16 10.27 19.12
N ILE A 77 1.92 9.53 20.19
CA ILE A 77 1.86 8.07 20.17
C ILE A 77 0.41 7.63 20.03
N VAL A 78 0.22 6.44 19.46
CA VAL A 78 -1.11 5.84 19.33
C VAL A 78 -1.65 5.46 20.69
N ASP A 79 -2.90 5.82 20.94
CA ASP A 79 -3.63 5.41 22.13
C ASP A 79 -4.56 4.26 21.79
N SER A 80 -4.09 3.04 22.07
CA SER A 80 -4.80 1.79 21.78
C SER A 80 -6.21 1.75 22.36
N SER A 81 -6.43 2.37 23.53
CA SER A 81 -7.74 2.43 24.16
C SER A 81 -8.71 3.32 23.38
N LYS A 82 -8.24 4.47 22.89
CA LYS A 82 -9.02 5.34 21.99
C LYS A 82 -9.31 4.65 20.66
N ALA A 83 -8.30 4.00 20.06
CA ALA A 83 -8.45 3.27 18.81
C ALA A 83 -9.52 2.17 18.92
N LEU A 84 -9.41 1.31 19.95
CA LEU A 84 -10.41 0.27 20.23
C LEU A 84 -11.81 0.84 20.45
N LYS A 85 -11.93 1.96 21.19
CA LYS A 85 -13.22 2.61 21.42
C LYS A 85 -13.85 3.13 20.13
N LEU A 86 -13.06 3.68 19.22
CA LEU A 86 -13.57 4.15 17.92
C LEU A 86 -14.02 2.98 17.04
N VAL A 87 -13.24 1.91 17.01
CA VAL A 87 -13.58 0.70 16.25
C VAL A 87 -14.85 0.03 16.80
N LYS A 88 -14.89 -0.25 18.11
CA LYS A 88 -15.98 -1.02 18.75
C LYS A 88 -17.22 -0.20 19.06
N SER A 89 -17.06 1.04 19.53
CA SER A 89 -18.20 1.84 20.03
C SER A 89 -18.68 2.92 19.06
N LYS A 90 -17.87 3.29 18.05
CA LYS A 90 -18.25 4.30 17.05
C LYS A 90 -18.42 3.74 15.63
N ASN A 91 -18.36 2.41 15.50
CA ASN A 91 -18.56 1.71 14.24
C ASN A 91 -17.62 2.22 13.14
N CYS A 92 -16.36 2.49 13.51
CA CYS A 92 -15.29 2.84 12.58
C CYS A 92 -14.64 1.57 12.01
N SER A 93 -14.36 1.59 10.72
CA SER A 93 -13.50 0.63 10.06
C SER A 93 -12.04 0.91 10.40
N LEU A 94 -11.22 -0.14 10.41
CA LEU A 94 -9.80 -0.10 10.72
C LEU A 94 -9.02 -0.73 9.57
N LYS A 95 -8.02 -0.02 9.07
CA LYS A 95 -6.96 -0.58 8.22
C LYS A 95 -5.66 -0.64 9.03
N ILE A 96 -5.00 -1.79 9.05
CA ILE A 96 -3.66 -1.96 9.61
C ILE A 96 -2.70 -2.18 8.44
N PHE A 97 -1.64 -1.37 8.38
CA PHE A 97 -0.60 -1.49 7.37
C PHE A 97 0.45 -2.54 7.79
N GLY A 98 0.95 -3.32 6.84
CA GLY A 98 2.05 -4.27 7.08
C GLY A 98 1.73 -5.29 8.18
N VAL A 99 0.54 -5.90 8.15
CA VAL A 99 0.10 -6.83 9.21
C VAL A 99 0.94 -8.10 9.28
N ASN A 100 1.70 -8.40 8.21
CA ASN A 100 2.70 -9.48 8.19
C ASN A 100 3.73 -9.38 9.34
N ARG A 101 4.01 -8.16 9.82
CA ARG A 101 4.93 -7.90 10.94
C ARG A 101 4.51 -8.61 12.24
N TRP A 102 3.22 -8.92 12.38
CA TRP A 102 2.67 -9.58 13.56
C TRP A 102 2.03 -10.95 13.28
N SER A 103 2.17 -11.48 12.05
CA SER A 103 1.63 -12.78 11.68
C SER A 103 2.56 -13.53 10.72
N LYS A 104 3.19 -14.60 11.22
CA LYS A 104 4.07 -15.47 10.45
C LYS A 104 3.36 -16.10 9.24
N THR A 105 2.08 -16.46 9.38
CA THR A 105 1.27 -17.00 8.29
C THR A 105 1.11 -15.98 7.16
N ILE A 106 0.80 -14.73 7.50
CA ILE A 106 0.65 -13.65 6.50
C ILE A 106 2.00 -13.31 5.87
N SER A 107 3.08 -13.27 6.65
CA SER A 107 4.43 -13.07 6.11
C SER A 107 4.79 -14.16 5.10
N THR A 108 4.54 -15.43 5.46
CA THR A 108 4.82 -16.56 4.57
C THR A 108 4.03 -16.47 3.26
N GLU A 109 2.77 -16.05 3.31
CA GLU A 109 1.96 -15.93 2.09
C GLU A 109 2.36 -14.73 1.24
N LYS A 110 2.71 -13.60 1.87
CA LYS A 110 3.32 -12.44 1.21
C LYS A 110 4.59 -12.84 0.46
N ASP A 111 5.49 -13.57 1.11
CA ASP A 111 6.78 -13.97 0.53
C ASP A 111 6.59 -14.93 -0.65
N LYS A 112 5.61 -15.85 -0.58
CA LYS A 112 5.24 -16.70 -1.72
C LYS A 112 4.71 -15.90 -2.90
N LEU A 113 3.80 -14.94 -2.66
CA LEU A 113 3.26 -14.07 -3.70
C LEU A 113 4.39 -13.28 -4.37
N GLN A 114 5.29 -12.71 -3.57
CA GLN A 114 6.45 -11.98 -4.06
C GLN A 114 7.35 -12.87 -4.93
N ALA A 115 7.67 -14.09 -4.47
CA ALA A 115 8.49 -15.02 -5.23
C ALA A 115 7.84 -15.49 -6.55
N LEU A 116 6.54 -15.76 -6.55
CA LEU A 116 5.82 -16.27 -7.71
C LEU A 116 5.50 -15.20 -8.75
N THR A 117 5.33 -13.95 -8.32
CA THR A 117 4.98 -12.85 -9.22
C THR A 117 6.17 -11.98 -9.59
N ASN A 118 7.28 -12.03 -8.83
CA ASN A 118 8.42 -11.11 -8.95
C ASN A 118 8.01 -9.63 -8.77
N HIS A 119 7.05 -9.37 -7.87
CA HIS A 119 6.58 -8.03 -7.53
C HIS A 119 6.71 -7.81 -6.03
N TYR A 120 7.02 -6.58 -5.61
CA TYR A 120 6.97 -6.24 -4.19
C TYR A 120 5.54 -6.44 -3.68
N CYS A 121 5.38 -7.23 -2.61
CA CYS A 121 4.07 -7.54 -2.05
C CYS A 121 3.86 -6.83 -0.72
N SER A 122 2.93 -5.88 -0.65
CA SER A 122 2.43 -5.33 0.62
C SER A 122 1.37 -6.26 1.22
N ALA A 123 1.16 -6.23 2.54
CA ALA A 123 0.11 -6.99 3.21
C ALA A 123 -0.63 -6.11 4.24
N ASN A 124 -1.87 -5.74 3.93
CA ASN A 124 -2.70 -4.86 4.77
C ASN A 124 -3.93 -5.62 5.29
N LEU A 125 -4.34 -5.32 6.51
CA LEU A 125 -5.56 -5.86 7.09
C LEU A 125 -6.65 -4.79 7.17
N TYR A 126 -7.89 -5.20 6.96
CA TYR A 126 -9.06 -4.34 7.03
C TYR A 126 -10.13 -5.01 7.87
N TYR A 127 -10.47 -4.38 8.98
CA TYR A 127 -11.68 -4.68 9.75
C TYR A 127 -12.76 -3.66 9.41
N THR A 128 -13.97 -4.15 9.16
CA THR A 128 -15.13 -3.30 8.89
C THR A 128 -16.29 -3.81 9.72
N PRO A 129 -16.87 -2.98 10.60
CA PRO A 129 -18.07 -3.34 11.32
C PRO A 129 -19.28 -3.60 10.39
N SER A 130 -20.30 -4.26 10.94
CA SER A 130 -21.58 -4.51 10.26
C SER A 130 -22.13 -3.26 9.57
N ASN A 131 -22.60 -3.43 8.33
CA ASN A 131 -23.16 -2.39 7.46
C ASN A 131 -22.21 -1.20 7.16
N GLY A 132 -20.95 -1.25 7.59
CA GLY A 132 -19.98 -0.17 7.37
C GLY A 132 -19.27 -0.27 6.02
N CYS A 133 -18.56 0.80 5.68
CA CYS A 133 -17.55 0.80 4.62
C CYS A 133 -16.26 1.47 5.13
N CYS A 134 -15.11 0.96 4.68
CA CYS A 134 -13.81 1.51 5.07
C CYS A 134 -13.36 2.62 4.13
N PHE A 135 -13.66 2.52 2.84
CA PHE A 135 -13.24 3.50 1.84
C PHE A 135 -14.41 3.83 0.92
N SER A 136 -14.41 5.05 0.41
CA SER A 136 -15.15 5.40 -0.81
C SER A 136 -14.61 4.59 -2.00
N ARG A 137 -15.34 4.61 -3.11
CA ARG A 137 -14.90 4.06 -4.39
C ARG A 137 -13.55 4.67 -4.76
N HIS A 138 -12.59 3.83 -5.09
CA HIS A 138 -11.23 4.22 -5.46
C HIS A 138 -10.63 3.24 -6.47
N LYS A 139 -9.47 3.61 -7.02
CA LYS A 139 -8.64 2.78 -7.90
C LYS A 139 -7.29 2.59 -7.22
N ASP A 140 -6.81 1.36 -7.12
CA ASP A 140 -5.43 1.09 -6.73
C ASP A 140 -4.54 1.13 -7.98
N GLY A 141 -3.38 1.78 -7.89
CA GLY A 141 -2.38 1.83 -8.98
C GLY A 141 -1.58 0.53 -9.16
N TYR A 142 -1.94 -0.52 -8.41
CA TYR A 142 -1.28 -1.81 -8.38
C TYR A 142 -2.32 -2.93 -8.30
N ASP A 143 -1.89 -4.13 -8.65
CA ASP A 143 -2.74 -5.31 -8.60
C ASP A 143 -2.93 -5.75 -7.14
N ILE A 144 -4.12 -6.25 -6.81
CA ILE A 144 -4.41 -6.69 -5.45
C ILE A 144 -5.05 -8.08 -5.43
N PHE A 145 -4.67 -8.88 -4.43
CA PHE A 145 -5.43 -10.03 -4.00
C PHE A 145 -6.10 -9.73 -2.65
N ILE A 146 -7.43 -9.82 -2.64
CA ILE A 146 -8.27 -9.62 -1.47
C ILE A 146 -8.65 -10.98 -0.92
N TYR A 147 -8.21 -11.29 0.29
CA TYR A 147 -8.51 -12.52 1.00
C TYR A 147 -9.59 -12.23 2.04
N GLN A 148 -10.77 -12.80 1.87
CA GLN A 148 -11.84 -12.67 2.85
C GLN A 148 -11.62 -13.69 3.96
N VAL A 149 -11.29 -13.24 5.17
CA VAL A 149 -10.89 -14.15 6.28
C VAL A 149 -11.98 -14.33 7.33
N GLU A 150 -12.82 -13.31 7.57
CA GLU A 150 -13.92 -13.38 8.53
C GLU A 150 -15.15 -12.61 7.99
N GLY A 151 -16.36 -13.14 8.21
CA GLY A 151 -17.60 -12.53 7.72
C GLY A 151 -17.69 -12.48 6.19
N SER A 152 -18.49 -11.53 5.68
CA SER A 152 -18.67 -11.32 4.23
C SER A 152 -18.73 -9.85 3.84
N LYS A 153 -18.37 -9.57 2.59
CA LYS A 153 -18.39 -8.23 1.99
C LYS A 153 -18.94 -8.27 0.57
N GLU A 154 -19.71 -7.24 0.25
CA GLU A 154 -20.14 -6.95 -1.11
C GLU A 154 -19.12 -6.00 -1.75
N TRP A 155 -18.52 -6.44 -2.84
CA TRP A 155 -17.59 -5.69 -3.67
C TRP A 155 -18.30 -5.25 -4.95
N TYR A 156 -18.19 -3.98 -5.26
CA TYR A 156 -18.84 -3.34 -6.40
C TYR A 156 -17.77 -2.79 -7.33
N LEU A 157 -17.62 -3.40 -8.51
CA LEU A 157 -16.62 -3.04 -9.51
C LEU A 157 -17.28 -2.24 -10.64
N GLY A 158 -16.71 -1.10 -11.00
CA GLY A 158 -17.31 -0.21 -12.00
C GLY A 158 -16.44 1.01 -12.26
N GLU A 159 -17.06 2.12 -12.63
CA GLU A 159 -16.38 3.38 -12.93
C GLU A 159 -16.49 4.39 -11.78
N ILE A 160 -15.46 5.24 -11.66
CA ILE A 160 -15.46 6.41 -10.77
C ILE A 160 -15.74 7.66 -11.59
N ASN A 161 -16.52 8.60 -11.04
CA ASN A 161 -16.80 9.87 -11.72
C ASN A 161 -15.53 10.73 -11.83
N GLU A 162 -15.54 11.69 -12.74
CA GLU A 162 -14.45 12.66 -12.92
C GLU A 162 -14.15 13.46 -11.65
N ASP A 163 -15.17 13.69 -10.81
CA ASP A 163 -15.05 14.38 -9.51
C ASP A 163 -14.39 13.54 -8.41
N GLY A 164 -14.05 12.28 -8.71
CA GLY A 164 -12.98 11.57 -8.01
C GLY A 164 -13.30 10.88 -6.69
N GLU A 165 -14.55 10.81 -6.20
CA GLU A 165 -14.88 10.06 -4.97
C GLU A 165 -16.38 9.72 -4.88
N GLU A 166 -16.74 8.44 -4.81
CA GLU A 166 -18.14 7.99 -4.68
C GLU A 166 -18.34 7.06 -3.48
N LYS A 167 -19.33 7.32 -2.62
CA LYS A 167 -19.55 6.51 -1.38
C LYS A 167 -20.52 5.33 -1.55
N LYS A 168 -20.99 5.08 -2.77
CA LYS A 168 -22.09 4.14 -3.04
C LYS A 168 -21.81 3.31 -4.29
N HIS A 169 -22.57 2.24 -4.45
CA HIS A 169 -22.61 1.48 -5.69
C HIS A 169 -23.58 2.13 -6.69
N LYS A 170 -23.35 1.82 -7.96
CA LYS A 170 -24.25 2.12 -9.08
C LYS A 170 -24.92 0.84 -9.55
N ASP A 171 -26.09 0.96 -10.17
CA ASP A 171 -26.80 -0.20 -10.73
C ASP A 171 -26.02 -0.90 -11.86
N SER A 172 -25.13 -0.16 -12.53
CA SER A 172 -24.22 -0.69 -13.55
C SER A 172 -23.04 -1.49 -12.99
N ASP A 173 -22.82 -1.47 -11.68
CA ASP A 173 -21.66 -2.11 -11.08
C ASP A 173 -21.76 -3.64 -11.15
N THR A 174 -20.62 -4.27 -11.41
CA THR A 174 -20.49 -5.70 -11.17
C THR A 174 -20.37 -5.96 -9.68
N LYS A 175 -21.38 -6.65 -9.11
CA LYS A 175 -21.41 -7.04 -7.70
C LYS A 175 -20.81 -8.43 -7.49
N ILE A 176 -19.84 -8.54 -6.58
CA ILE A 176 -19.23 -9.80 -6.14
C ILE A 176 -19.39 -9.88 -4.62
N ILE A 177 -19.86 -11.02 -4.10
CA ILE A 177 -19.92 -11.27 -2.66
C ILE A 177 -18.78 -12.20 -2.30
N LEU A 178 -17.89 -11.75 -1.42
CA LEU A 178 -16.85 -12.60 -0.85
C LEU A 178 -17.30 -13.09 0.51
N ASN A 179 -17.22 -14.41 0.70
CA ASN A 179 -17.39 -15.06 1.99
C ASN A 179 -16.03 -15.49 2.54
N ALA A 180 -15.96 -15.75 3.85
CA ALA A 180 -14.75 -16.28 4.46
C ALA A 180 -14.19 -17.48 3.66
N GLY A 181 -12.91 -17.42 3.29
CA GLY A 181 -12.22 -18.40 2.45
C GLY A 181 -12.16 -18.05 0.95
N ASP A 182 -12.89 -17.03 0.50
CA ASP A 182 -12.81 -16.55 -0.89
C ASP A 182 -11.63 -15.59 -1.11
N ILE A 183 -11.13 -15.56 -2.35
CA ILE A 183 -10.12 -14.61 -2.80
C ILE A 183 -10.64 -13.87 -4.03
N LEU A 184 -10.47 -12.55 -4.09
CA LEU A 184 -10.72 -11.73 -5.27
C LEU A 184 -9.42 -11.11 -5.75
N TYR A 185 -9.03 -11.43 -6.98
CA TYR A 185 -7.97 -10.72 -7.68
C TYR A 185 -8.57 -9.53 -8.42
N LEU A 186 -8.01 -8.34 -8.23
CA LEU A 186 -8.28 -7.15 -9.05
C LEU A 186 -6.97 -6.67 -9.68
N PRO A 187 -6.90 -6.51 -11.02
CA PRO A 187 -5.79 -5.79 -11.63
C PRO A 187 -5.82 -4.29 -11.29
N ALA A 188 -4.67 -3.62 -11.46
CA ALA A 188 -4.55 -2.19 -11.25
C ALA A 188 -5.63 -1.38 -12.01
N ASN A 189 -6.03 -0.26 -11.42
CA ASN A 189 -6.93 0.75 -11.97
C ASN A 189 -8.40 0.33 -12.15
N ILE A 190 -8.83 -0.82 -11.61
CA ILE A 190 -10.27 -1.14 -11.50
C ILE A 190 -10.88 -0.34 -10.34
N ALA A 191 -11.89 0.48 -10.65
CA ALA A 191 -12.60 1.23 -9.62
C ALA A 191 -13.49 0.28 -8.80
N HIS A 192 -13.33 0.30 -7.48
CA HIS A 192 -14.03 -0.63 -6.61
C HIS A 192 -14.45 0.00 -5.29
N TYR A 193 -15.55 -0.52 -4.74
CA TYR A 193 -16.12 -0.14 -3.45
C TYR A 193 -16.52 -1.40 -2.68
N ALA A 194 -16.22 -1.44 -1.38
CA ALA A 194 -16.53 -2.59 -0.53
C ALA A 194 -17.43 -2.19 0.64
N LYS A 195 -18.54 -2.90 0.79
CA LYS A 195 -19.50 -2.72 1.88
C LYS A 195 -19.61 -4.00 2.70
N CYS A 196 -19.55 -3.86 4.02
CA CYS A 196 -19.81 -4.95 4.94
C CYS A 196 -21.29 -5.36 4.87
N THR A 197 -21.57 -6.66 5.01
CA THR A 197 -22.92 -7.18 5.10
C THR A 197 -23.48 -7.00 6.52
N THR A 198 -24.19 -7.99 7.06
CA THR A 198 -24.86 -7.92 8.36
C THR A 198 -23.92 -8.04 9.55
N ASP A 199 -22.82 -8.76 9.39
CA ASP A 199 -21.85 -9.02 10.46
C ASP A 199 -20.56 -8.23 10.25
N ALA A 200 -19.73 -8.13 11.29
CA ALA A 200 -18.39 -7.59 11.13
C ALA A 200 -17.58 -8.48 10.20
N SER A 201 -16.67 -7.87 9.44
CA SER A 201 -15.90 -8.57 8.41
C SER A 201 -14.44 -8.15 8.43
N ILE A 202 -13.57 -9.13 8.15
CA ILE A 202 -12.13 -8.93 8.03
C ILE A 202 -11.69 -9.43 6.66
N HIS A 203 -10.92 -8.61 5.95
CA HIS A 203 -10.16 -9.05 4.79
C HIS A 203 -8.71 -8.62 4.89
N LEU A 204 -7.84 -9.37 4.21
CA LEU A 204 -6.47 -9.00 3.94
C LEU A 204 -6.36 -8.56 2.47
N THR A 205 -5.55 -7.56 2.21
CA THR A 205 -5.18 -7.17 0.84
C THR A 205 -3.69 -7.34 0.67
N PHE A 206 -3.31 -8.21 -0.25
CA PHE A 206 -1.95 -8.32 -0.75
C PHE A 206 -1.81 -7.49 -2.01
N GLY A 207 -1.11 -6.35 -1.91
CA GLY A 207 -0.91 -5.44 -3.04
C GLY A 207 0.44 -5.69 -3.71
N LEU A 208 0.42 -5.93 -5.02
CA LEU A 208 1.58 -6.25 -5.85
C LEU A 208 2.05 -5.03 -6.62
N HIS A 209 3.07 -4.38 -6.07
CA HIS A 209 3.61 -3.12 -6.57
C HIS A 209 4.65 -3.38 -7.63
N ARG A 210 4.51 -2.66 -8.76
CA ARG A 210 5.51 -2.61 -9.81
C ARG A 210 6.38 -1.38 -9.64
N PRO A 211 7.65 -1.46 -10.06
CA PRO A 211 8.40 -0.28 -10.43
C PRO A 211 7.65 0.48 -11.52
N ASP A 212 7.36 1.75 -11.30
CA ASP A 212 7.07 2.66 -12.40
C ASP A 212 8.38 3.30 -12.86
N TYR A 213 8.46 3.61 -14.15
CA TYR A 213 9.67 4.17 -14.75
C TYR A 213 10.09 5.50 -14.11
N PHE A 214 9.14 6.32 -13.68
CA PHE A 214 9.44 7.62 -13.11
C PHE A 214 10.15 7.46 -11.76
N SER A 215 9.62 6.62 -10.86
CA SER A 215 10.29 6.28 -9.61
C SER A 215 11.69 5.70 -9.86
N MET A 216 11.85 4.84 -10.87
CA MET A 216 13.18 4.32 -11.23
C MET A 216 14.16 5.45 -11.62
N TYR A 217 13.72 6.42 -12.43
CA TYR A 217 14.54 7.59 -12.76
C TYR A 217 14.86 8.44 -11.53
N GLU A 218 13.88 8.68 -10.65
CA GLU A 218 14.11 9.46 -9.42
C GLU A 218 15.15 8.80 -8.52
N TYR A 219 15.02 7.49 -8.25
CA TYR A 219 16.01 6.76 -7.44
C TYR A 219 17.39 6.73 -8.08
N PHE A 220 17.46 6.59 -9.41
CA PHE A 220 18.73 6.64 -10.13
C PHE A 220 19.41 8.00 -9.94
N LEU A 221 18.67 9.10 -10.13
CA LEU A 221 19.18 10.46 -9.93
C LEU A 221 19.57 10.74 -8.47
N GLU A 222 18.77 10.27 -7.52
CA GLU A 222 19.07 10.40 -6.09
C GLU A 222 20.40 9.73 -5.74
N LYS A 223 20.66 8.53 -6.28
CA LYS A 223 21.92 7.82 -6.04
C LYS A 223 23.13 8.47 -6.67
N LEU A 224 22.93 9.20 -7.75
CA LEU A 224 24.00 9.93 -8.40
C LEU A 224 24.28 11.28 -7.74
N ARG A 225 23.32 11.83 -6.98
CA ARG A 225 23.47 13.13 -6.30
C ARG A 225 24.79 13.30 -5.55
N PRO A 226 25.28 12.33 -4.73
CA PRO A 226 26.56 12.49 -4.03
C PRO A 226 27.78 12.55 -4.95
N LYS A 227 27.73 11.90 -6.12
CA LYS A 227 28.84 11.85 -7.08
C LYS A 227 28.93 13.11 -7.95
N TYR A 228 27.81 13.78 -8.15
CA TYR A 228 27.68 14.96 -9.03
C TYR A 228 27.18 16.19 -8.27
N GLU A 229 27.48 16.29 -6.97
CA GLU A 229 27.00 17.36 -6.09
C GLU A 229 27.22 18.75 -6.69
N LYS A 230 28.38 18.98 -7.31
CA LYS A 230 28.75 20.24 -7.99
C LYS A 230 27.89 20.56 -9.23
N GLU A 231 27.40 19.55 -9.93
CA GLU A 231 26.58 19.75 -11.13
C GLU A 231 25.11 20.00 -10.79
N PHE A 232 24.69 19.60 -9.58
CA PHE A 232 23.38 19.84 -8.99
C PHE A 232 23.32 21.10 -8.12
N GLU A 233 24.37 21.92 -8.09
CA GLU A 233 24.37 23.21 -7.42
C GLU A 233 23.36 24.20 -8.06
N MET A 234 22.99 25.22 -7.28
CA MET A 234 22.14 26.29 -7.80
C MET A 234 22.82 26.99 -8.98
N LEU A 235 22.05 27.25 -10.04
CA LEU A 235 22.55 28.01 -11.18
C LEU A 235 23.02 29.40 -10.73
N PRO A 236 24.13 29.90 -11.29
CA PRO A 236 24.54 31.28 -11.10
C PRO A 236 23.39 32.25 -11.40
N SER A 237 23.25 33.30 -10.60
CA SER A 237 22.13 34.26 -10.69
C SER A 237 22.00 34.89 -12.08
N GLU A 238 23.13 35.17 -12.73
CA GLU A 238 23.25 35.70 -14.10
C GLU A 238 22.66 34.76 -15.18
N ASN A 239 22.54 33.47 -14.90
CA ASN A 239 21.96 32.47 -15.79
C ASN A 239 20.57 32.01 -15.33
N SER A 240 20.11 32.46 -14.16
CA SER A 240 18.80 32.11 -13.62
C SER A 240 17.69 32.75 -14.48
N TYR A 241 16.73 31.94 -14.91
CA TYR A 241 15.61 32.34 -15.77
C TYR A 241 15.99 32.83 -17.19
N ASN A 242 17.24 32.73 -17.61
CA ASN A 242 17.62 32.94 -19.02
C ASN A 242 17.35 31.65 -19.82
N LYS A 243 16.43 31.72 -20.79
CA LYS A 243 15.97 30.55 -21.56
C LYS A 243 17.09 29.84 -22.33
N ASP A 244 18.02 30.59 -22.91
CA ASP A 244 19.13 30.02 -23.69
C ASP A 244 20.18 29.40 -22.79
N ALA A 245 20.51 30.05 -21.66
CA ALA A 245 21.39 29.47 -20.65
C ALA A 245 20.81 28.17 -20.07
N LEU A 246 19.51 28.15 -19.74
CA LEU A 246 18.81 26.96 -19.28
C LEU A 246 18.78 25.85 -20.33
N ARG A 247 18.58 26.18 -21.61
CA ARG A 247 18.62 25.20 -22.71
C ARG A 247 20.01 24.59 -22.87
N ASN A 248 21.05 25.39 -22.78
CA ASN A 248 22.44 24.91 -22.87
C ASN A 248 22.76 23.98 -21.70
N LYS A 249 22.35 24.34 -20.48
CA LYS A 249 22.52 23.47 -19.30
C LYS A 249 21.73 22.17 -19.44
N MET A 250 20.47 22.22 -19.86
CA MET A 250 19.66 21.01 -20.13
C MET A 250 20.32 20.09 -21.15
N SER A 251 20.93 20.66 -22.21
CA SER A 251 21.63 19.89 -23.24
C SER A 251 22.90 19.21 -22.68
N ALA A 252 23.66 19.91 -21.83
CA ALA A 252 24.81 19.33 -21.14
C ALA A 252 24.39 18.19 -20.20
N MET A 253 23.38 18.42 -19.36
CA MET A 253 22.81 17.41 -18.47
C MET A 253 22.29 16.19 -19.24
N GLN A 254 21.71 16.38 -20.42
CA GLN A 254 21.27 15.28 -21.27
C GLN A 254 22.43 14.40 -21.73
N VAL A 255 23.56 15.00 -22.14
CA VAL A 255 24.76 14.27 -22.57
C VAL A 255 25.35 13.48 -21.39
N GLU A 256 25.45 14.12 -20.23
CA GLU A 256 25.93 13.52 -18.99
C GLU A 256 25.07 12.34 -18.56
N LEU A 257 23.74 12.53 -18.46
CA LEU A 257 22.79 11.46 -18.13
C LEU A 257 22.90 10.30 -19.12
N LYS A 258 22.99 10.58 -20.42
CA LYS A 258 23.15 9.54 -21.44
C LYS A 258 24.45 8.76 -21.27
N ALA A 259 25.56 9.44 -20.97
CA ALA A 259 26.83 8.79 -20.69
C ALA A 259 26.74 7.89 -19.46
N MET A 260 26.02 8.33 -18.41
CA MET A 260 25.81 7.54 -17.19
C MET A 260 24.98 6.27 -17.45
N PHE A 261 23.87 6.37 -18.18
CA PHE A 261 23.08 5.20 -18.58
C PHE A 261 23.84 4.24 -19.50
N SER A 262 24.92 4.71 -20.14
CA SER A 262 25.78 3.87 -20.98
C SER A 262 26.87 3.14 -20.18
N GLN A 263 27.06 3.47 -18.89
CA GLN A 263 28.02 2.78 -18.01
C GLN A 263 27.35 1.59 -17.34
N ALA A 264 27.63 0.38 -17.82
CA ALA A 264 27.04 -0.87 -17.31
C ALA A 264 27.16 -1.02 -15.78
N GLN A 265 28.32 -0.69 -15.20
CA GLN A 265 28.53 -0.74 -13.75
C GLN A 265 27.57 0.17 -12.97
N ALA A 266 27.33 1.40 -13.44
CA ALA A 266 26.44 2.33 -12.75
C ALA A 266 24.97 1.87 -12.80
N VAL A 267 24.58 1.25 -13.92
CA VAL A 267 23.25 0.65 -14.07
C VAL A 267 23.10 -0.56 -13.16
N ASP A 268 24.09 -1.46 -13.10
CA ASP A 268 24.05 -2.66 -12.26
C ASP A 268 24.06 -2.31 -10.77
N GLU A 269 24.88 -1.34 -10.33
CA GLU A 269 24.88 -0.83 -8.96
C GLU A 269 23.51 -0.24 -8.57
N PHE A 270 22.90 0.54 -9.48
CA PHE A 270 21.55 1.06 -9.28
C PHE A 270 20.51 -0.05 -9.20
N LEU A 271 20.52 -1.03 -10.11
CA LEU A 271 19.55 -2.12 -10.13
C LEU A 271 19.65 -2.96 -8.86
N ASN A 272 20.87 -3.26 -8.40
CA ASN A 272 21.10 -3.96 -7.14
C ASN A 272 20.56 -3.15 -5.95
N TYR A 273 20.83 -1.84 -5.90
CA TYR A 273 20.26 -0.99 -4.86
C TYR A 273 18.73 -0.98 -4.94
N TYR A 274 18.16 -0.71 -6.11
CA TYR A 274 16.72 -0.57 -6.31
C TYR A 274 16.00 -1.86 -5.91
N LEU A 275 16.50 -3.03 -6.30
CA LEU A 275 15.89 -4.31 -5.95
C LEU A 275 16.01 -4.62 -4.45
N ASN A 276 17.15 -4.33 -3.82
CA ASN A 276 17.36 -4.67 -2.41
C ASN A 276 16.71 -3.68 -1.45
N GLU A 277 16.86 -2.38 -1.70
CA GLU A 277 16.43 -1.32 -0.79
C GLU A 277 14.97 -0.93 -1.01
N SER A 278 14.44 -0.95 -2.23
CA SER A 278 13.01 -0.66 -2.42
C SER A 278 12.11 -1.73 -1.80
N ILE A 279 12.60 -2.97 -1.69
CA ILE A 279 11.90 -4.06 -0.99
C ILE A 279 12.14 -3.93 0.52
N SER A 280 13.39 -3.76 0.95
CA SER A 280 13.73 -3.66 2.38
C SER A 280 13.08 -2.46 3.07
N ILE A 281 13.12 -1.26 2.49
CA ILE A 281 12.51 -0.04 3.06
C ILE A 281 11.01 -0.23 3.28
N LYS A 282 10.33 -0.91 2.34
CA LYS A 282 8.89 -1.15 2.44
C LYS A 282 8.52 -2.25 3.45
N ASP A 283 9.50 -3.09 3.82
CA ASP A 283 9.39 -4.12 4.85
C ASP A 283 9.83 -3.68 6.25
N LYS A 284 10.60 -2.58 6.36
CA LYS A 284 11.06 -2.06 7.65
C LYS A 284 9.89 -1.62 8.52
N THR A 285 9.94 -2.06 9.77
CA THR A 285 9.09 -1.60 10.87
C THR A 285 9.59 -0.23 11.35
N PRO A 286 8.70 0.64 11.83
CA PRO A 286 9.10 1.69 12.77
C PRO A 286 9.93 1.11 13.92
N GLY A 287 11.18 1.56 14.06
CA GLY A 287 12.10 1.09 15.11
C GLY A 287 13.20 0.15 14.62
N ASP A 288 13.16 -0.31 13.37
CA ASP A 288 14.34 -0.91 12.75
C ASP A 288 15.36 0.20 12.50
N SER A 289 16.50 0.12 13.17
CA SER A 289 17.60 1.07 13.01
C SER A 289 17.97 1.23 11.53
N ILE A 290 18.10 2.48 11.08
CA ILE A 290 18.72 2.85 9.80
C ILE A 290 20.18 2.39 9.83
#